data_AF-A0A5B9HT79-F1
#
_entry.id   AF-A0A5B9HT79-F1
#
_cell.length_a   1.000
_cell.length_b   1.000
_cell.length_c   1.000
_cell.angle_alpha   90.00
_cell.angle_beta   90.00
_cell.angle_gamma   90.00
#
_symmetry.space_group_name_H-M   'P 1'
#
loop_
_entity.id
_entity.type
_entity.pdbx_description
1 polymer ?
#
loop_
_entity_poly.entity_id
_entity_poly.type
_entity_poly.pdbx_seq_one_letter_code
_entity_poly.pdbx_strand_id
1 'polypeptide(L)'
;MQQDILKLLDKKQSNYEFPAFDNEYMDISQVKFSLFFKDTKDWLMVFQLVGVGSLGVCNDIQVYGDRITHSMGDDCILQLNDGNYELFDDEGEFMPNIYNGSLKIREHHFEYEFTEEDYINNGIEVQTTEHYPTYFMRMLATNEEVRTLLWWSKEEILEEFGLEGNWELAYETEEWKHVEDEKVSENEFFQSVAAAIEKKDPRIIVKKDSNTHWRNWVAFDCD
;
A
#
# COMPACT_ATOMS: atom_id res chain seq x y z
N MET A 1 -9.39 -20.22 -16.24
CA MET A 1 -8.35 -19.36 -15.65
C MET A 1 -8.97 -18.12 -15.04
N GLN A 2 -9.63 -17.24 -15.80
CA GLN A 2 -10.24 -16.03 -15.23
C GLN A 2 -11.18 -16.33 -14.03
N GLN A 3 -12.13 -17.26 -14.20
CA GLN A 3 -13.05 -17.66 -13.12
C GLN A 3 -12.35 -18.31 -11.93
N ASP A 4 -11.21 -18.97 -12.14
CA ASP A 4 -10.46 -19.65 -11.08
C ASP A 4 -9.70 -18.62 -10.22
N ILE A 5 -9.14 -17.58 -10.86
CA ILE A 5 -8.54 -16.43 -10.18
C ILE A 5 -9.58 -15.71 -9.33
N LEU A 6 -10.75 -15.38 -9.89
CA LEU A 6 -11.80 -14.69 -9.13
C LEU A 6 -12.32 -15.52 -7.96
N LYS A 7 -12.48 -16.85 -8.13
CA LYS A 7 -12.85 -17.75 -7.02
C LYS A 7 -11.78 -17.83 -5.94
N LEU A 8 -10.50 -17.79 -6.32
CA LEU A 8 -9.39 -17.71 -5.37
C LEU A 8 -9.51 -16.43 -4.54
N LEU A 9 -9.69 -15.27 -5.19
CA LEU A 9 -9.79 -13.99 -4.49
C LEU A 9 -11.04 -13.91 -3.60
N ASP A 10 -12.21 -14.37 -4.06
CA ASP A 10 -13.42 -14.46 -3.23
C ASP A 10 -13.20 -15.32 -1.98
N LYS A 11 -12.46 -16.44 -2.12
CA LYS A 11 -12.11 -17.30 -0.99
C LYS A 11 -11.19 -16.58 -0.02
N LYS A 12 -10.22 -15.78 -0.51
CA LYS A 12 -9.33 -14.97 0.31
C LYS A 12 -10.09 -13.88 1.06
N GLN A 13 -11.00 -13.18 0.38
CA GLN A 13 -11.89 -12.20 1.00
C GLN A 13 -12.75 -12.85 2.11
N SER A 14 -13.37 -13.99 1.82
CA SER A 14 -14.22 -14.71 2.79
C SER A 14 -13.45 -15.24 4.01
N ASN A 15 -12.13 -15.38 3.89
CA ASN A 15 -11.24 -15.82 4.96
C ASN A 15 -10.59 -14.64 5.71
N TYR A 16 -10.90 -13.39 5.38
CA TYR A 16 -10.21 -12.19 5.90
C TYR A 16 -8.71 -12.18 5.56
N GLU A 17 -8.35 -12.75 4.40
CA GLU A 17 -7.00 -12.83 3.85
C GLU A 17 -6.84 -11.97 2.58
N PHE A 18 -7.80 -11.10 2.27
CA PHE A 18 -7.75 -10.11 1.18
C PHE A 18 -7.57 -8.72 1.79
N PRO A 19 -6.88 -7.76 1.13
CA PRO A 19 -6.72 -6.44 1.70
C PRO A 19 -8.08 -5.84 2.01
N ALA A 20 -8.22 -5.26 3.19
CA ALA A 20 -9.40 -4.55 3.66
C ALA A 20 -8.97 -3.14 4.05
N PHE A 21 -9.61 -2.14 3.46
CA PHE A 21 -9.25 -0.73 3.70
C PHE A 21 -10.05 -0.10 4.83
N ASP A 22 -11.14 -0.74 5.22
CA ASP A 22 -11.94 -0.49 6.42
C ASP A 22 -11.40 -1.23 7.64
N ASN A 23 -10.10 -1.52 7.65
CA ASN A 23 -9.47 -2.34 8.66
C ASN A 23 -9.03 -1.50 9.87
N GLU A 24 -9.59 -1.78 11.05
CA GLU A 24 -9.31 -1.10 12.35
C GLU A 24 -7.85 -1.22 12.85
N TYR A 25 -6.93 -1.76 12.05
CA TYR A 25 -5.54 -1.99 12.46
C TYR A 25 -4.53 -1.07 11.77
N MET A 26 -4.93 -0.30 10.74
CA MET A 26 -4.01 0.58 10.03
C MET A 26 -4.70 1.77 9.36
N ASP A 27 -4.24 2.97 9.72
CA ASP A 27 -4.60 4.20 9.04
C ASP A 27 -3.88 4.28 7.70
N ILE A 28 -4.64 4.20 6.61
CA ILE A 28 -4.05 4.17 5.27
C ILE A 28 -3.50 5.56 4.93
N SER A 29 -2.26 5.59 4.45
CA SER A 29 -1.68 6.74 3.75
C SER A 29 -1.78 6.54 2.24
N GLN A 30 -1.23 5.44 1.72
CA GLN A 30 -1.22 5.15 0.29
C GLN A 30 -1.35 3.67 0.02
N VAL A 31 -1.85 3.32 -1.16
CA VAL A 31 -1.94 1.93 -1.59
C VAL A 31 -1.50 1.78 -3.05
N LYS A 32 -0.92 0.63 -3.38
CA LYS A 32 -0.45 0.33 -4.72
C LYS A 32 -0.79 -1.10 -5.11
N PHE A 33 -1.26 -1.28 -6.33
CA PHE A 33 -1.46 -2.57 -6.96
C PHE A 33 -0.47 -2.76 -8.11
N SER A 34 0.25 -3.89 -8.10
CA SER A 34 1.16 -4.29 -9.16
C SER A 34 0.78 -5.68 -9.68
N LEU A 35 0.83 -5.86 -11.00
CA LEU A 35 0.61 -7.14 -11.67
C LEU A 35 1.87 -7.54 -12.43
N PHE A 36 2.37 -8.73 -12.13
CA PHE A 36 3.52 -9.31 -12.82
C PHE A 36 3.11 -10.52 -13.65
N PHE A 37 3.80 -10.71 -14.77
CA PHE A 37 3.74 -11.94 -15.56
C PHE A 37 5.11 -12.60 -15.59
N LYS A 38 5.10 -13.92 -15.61
CA LYS A 38 6.27 -14.71 -15.95
C LYS A 38 5.87 -15.80 -16.92
N ASP A 39 6.67 -15.95 -17.96
CA ASP A 39 6.44 -16.89 -19.05
C ASP A 39 4.99 -16.83 -19.58
N THR A 40 4.42 -17.98 -19.96
CA THR A 40 3.07 -18.05 -20.53
C THR A 40 1.97 -18.31 -19.51
N LYS A 41 2.31 -18.69 -18.27
CA LYS A 41 1.33 -19.21 -17.30
C LYS A 41 1.33 -18.50 -15.97
N ASP A 42 2.49 -18.00 -15.54
CA ASP A 42 2.62 -17.48 -14.19
C ASP A 42 2.17 -16.02 -14.13
N TRP A 43 1.56 -15.67 -13.00
CA TRP A 43 1.06 -14.34 -12.68
C TRP A 43 1.20 -14.11 -11.18
N LEU A 44 1.38 -12.85 -10.82
CA LEU A 44 1.47 -12.40 -9.43
C LEU A 44 0.77 -11.06 -9.30
N MET A 45 -0.22 -10.98 -8.41
CA MET A 45 -0.79 -9.74 -7.91
C MET A 45 -0.05 -9.37 -6.63
N VAL A 46 0.34 -8.11 -6.50
CA VAL A 46 0.95 -7.57 -5.29
C VAL A 46 0.18 -6.33 -4.89
N PHE A 47 -0.29 -6.30 -3.65
CA PHE A 47 -0.83 -5.12 -3.01
C PHE A 47 0.19 -4.64 -1.99
N GLN A 48 0.46 -3.34 -1.99
CA GLN A 48 1.28 -2.66 -1.00
C GLN A 48 0.40 -1.60 -0.35
N LEU A 49 0.24 -1.65 0.97
CA LEU A 49 -0.56 -0.71 1.74
C LEU A 49 0.34 -0.03 2.76
N VAL A 50 0.69 1.23 2.48
CA VAL A 50 1.50 2.04 3.39
C VAL A 50 0.57 2.81 4.30
N GLY A 51 0.79 2.69 5.61
CA GLY A 51 -0.03 3.33 6.62
C GLY A 51 0.63 3.33 7.99
N VAL A 52 -0.17 3.67 9.00
CA VAL A 52 0.23 3.64 10.40
C VAL A 52 -0.66 2.66 11.14
N GLY A 53 -0.07 1.61 11.69
CA GLY A 53 -0.77 0.70 12.60
C GLY A 53 -0.31 0.87 14.05
N SER A 54 -0.76 -0.03 14.92
CA SER A 54 -0.41 0.00 16.35
C SER A 54 1.09 -0.17 16.66
N LEU A 55 1.87 -0.65 15.68
CA LEU A 55 3.33 -0.83 15.78
C LEU A 55 4.11 0.28 15.07
N GLY A 56 3.42 1.28 14.55
CA GLY A 56 3.99 2.41 13.82
C GLY A 56 3.77 2.34 12.30
N VAL A 57 4.65 3.01 11.57
CA VAL A 57 4.57 3.11 10.11
C VAL A 57 4.97 1.79 9.48
N CYS A 58 4.13 1.25 8.60
CA CYS A 58 4.45 0.03 7.88
C CYS A 58 3.93 0.03 6.43
N ASN A 59 4.47 -0.87 5.63
CA ASN A 59 3.93 -1.29 4.34
C ASN A 59 3.48 -2.74 4.48
N ASP A 60 2.16 -2.98 4.49
CA ASP A 60 1.60 -4.32 4.40
C ASP A 60 1.57 -4.78 2.94
N ILE A 61 2.25 -5.88 2.66
CA ILE A 61 2.49 -6.42 1.34
C ILE A 61 1.77 -7.75 1.24
N GLN A 62 0.73 -7.79 0.42
CA GLN A 62 -0.08 -8.99 0.19
C GLN A 62 0.10 -9.47 -1.24
N VAL A 63 0.46 -10.74 -1.40
CA VAL A 63 0.75 -11.35 -2.71
C VAL A 63 -0.16 -12.52 -3.02
N TYR A 64 -0.65 -12.59 -4.25
CA TYR A 64 -1.47 -13.68 -4.77
C TYR A 64 -0.94 -14.13 -6.13
N GLY A 65 -0.76 -15.43 -6.30
CA GLY A 65 -0.38 -16.04 -7.57
C GLY A 65 -0.89 -17.46 -7.67
N ASP A 66 -0.59 -18.15 -8.78
CA ASP A 66 -1.04 -19.53 -9.03
C ASP A 66 -0.69 -20.51 -7.89
N ARG A 67 0.45 -20.29 -7.22
CA ARG A 67 0.99 -21.19 -6.17
C ARG A 67 1.46 -20.48 -4.91
N ILE A 68 1.23 -19.17 -4.83
CA ILE A 68 1.67 -18.36 -3.70
C ILE A 68 0.49 -17.56 -3.19
N THR A 69 0.31 -17.60 -1.87
CA THR A 69 -0.41 -16.57 -1.16
C THR A 69 0.39 -16.27 0.10
N HIS A 70 0.77 -15.02 0.28
CA HIS A 70 1.56 -14.59 1.42
C HIS A 70 1.21 -13.14 1.76
N SER A 71 1.36 -12.78 3.03
CA SER A 71 1.26 -11.40 3.51
C SER A 71 2.39 -11.16 4.49
N MET A 72 2.96 -9.96 4.47
CA MET A 72 4.00 -9.53 5.39
C MET A 72 3.94 -8.01 5.58
N GLY A 73 4.39 -7.54 6.74
CA GLY A 73 4.60 -6.11 6.99
C GLY A 73 6.08 -5.77 6.95
N ASP A 74 6.42 -4.66 6.30
CA ASP A 74 7.70 -3.96 6.43
C ASP A 74 7.51 -2.72 7.31
N ASP A 75 8.04 -2.75 8.53
CA ASP A 75 8.04 -1.64 9.49
C ASP A 75 9.37 -0.85 9.48
N CYS A 76 10.29 -1.18 8.57
CA CYS A 76 11.63 -0.61 8.51
C CYS A 76 11.77 0.47 7.41
N ILE A 77 10.66 1.12 7.03
CA ILE A 77 10.63 2.08 5.91
C ILE A 77 11.23 3.42 6.30
N LEU A 78 10.87 3.91 7.49
CA LEU A 78 11.30 5.19 8.01
C LEU A 78 12.32 5.00 9.13
N GLN A 79 13.36 5.83 9.09
CA GLN A 79 14.37 5.94 10.13
C GLN A 79 14.53 7.39 10.53
N LEU A 80 14.65 7.66 11.84
CA LEU A 80 15.01 8.99 12.33
C LEU A 80 16.48 9.29 12.04
N ASN A 81 17.34 8.31 12.30
CA ASN A 81 18.79 8.34 12.11
C ASN A 81 19.27 6.95 11.69
N ASP A 82 20.54 6.82 11.30
CA ASP A 82 21.12 5.51 10.91
C ASP A 82 20.87 4.44 11.98
N GLY A 83 20.08 3.43 11.61
CA GLY A 83 19.75 2.28 12.45
C GLY A 83 18.71 2.55 13.54
N ASN A 84 18.06 3.73 13.54
CA ASN A 84 16.96 4.03 14.46
C ASN A 84 15.62 4.12 13.70
N TYR A 85 14.81 3.07 13.81
CA TYR A 85 13.48 2.93 13.22
C TYR A 85 12.35 3.28 14.21
N GLU A 86 12.69 3.60 15.46
CA GLU A 86 11.70 3.96 16.47
C GLU A 86 11.18 5.36 16.17
N LEU A 87 9.91 5.44 15.79
CA LEU A 87 9.19 6.70 15.55
C LEU A 87 8.43 7.18 16.80
N PHE A 88 8.39 6.35 17.83
CA PHE A 88 7.69 6.60 19.08
C PHE A 88 8.67 6.45 20.24
N ASP A 89 8.53 7.27 21.27
CA ASP A 89 9.34 7.15 22.47
C ASP A 89 8.81 6.07 23.44
N ASP A 90 9.49 5.91 24.58
CA ASP A 90 9.12 4.92 25.61
C ASP A 90 7.71 5.16 26.22
N GLU A 91 7.14 6.35 26.03
CA GLU A 91 5.79 6.72 26.48
C GLU A 91 4.74 6.51 25.38
N GLY A 92 5.15 6.17 24.16
CA GLY A 92 4.30 5.98 22.99
C GLY A 92 4.00 7.27 22.23
N GLU A 93 4.72 8.36 22.52
CA GLU A 93 4.53 9.65 21.84
C GLU A 93 5.31 9.69 20.52
N PHE A 94 4.67 10.20 19.47
CA PHE A 94 5.29 10.32 18.16
C PHE A 94 6.43 11.35 18.17
N MET A 95 7.64 10.88 17.89
CA MET A 95 8.87 11.68 18.01
C MET A 95 9.10 12.68 16.86
N PRO A 96 8.82 12.37 15.57
CA PRO A 96 8.98 13.34 14.49
C PRO A 96 8.15 14.61 14.70
N ASN A 97 8.77 15.77 14.46
CA ASN A 97 8.02 17.00 14.32
C ASN A 97 7.39 17.05 12.92
N ILE A 98 6.06 17.04 12.83
CA ILE A 98 5.36 16.97 11.54
C ILE A 98 5.56 18.19 10.62
N TYR A 99 6.13 19.29 11.12
CA TYR A 99 6.34 20.53 10.34
C TYR A 99 7.76 20.68 9.82
N ASN A 100 8.78 20.19 10.53
CA ASN A 100 10.14 20.28 10.04
C ASN A 100 11.04 19.23 10.68
N GLY A 101 12.01 18.77 9.91
CA GLY A 101 13.00 17.81 10.37
C GLY A 101 13.67 17.09 9.23
N SER A 102 14.27 15.96 9.56
CA SER A 102 14.80 15.04 8.58
C SER A 102 14.52 13.60 9.00
N LEU A 103 14.57 12.72 8.02
CA LEU A 103 14.43 11.28 8.18
C LEU A 103 15.21 10.58 7.07
N LYS A 104 15.31 9.26 7.16
CA LYS A 104 15.86 8.41 6.14
C LYS A 104 14.80 7.41 5.68
N ILE A 105 14.58 7.32 4.36
CA ILE A 105 13.64 6.38 3.74
C ILE A 105 14.44 5.47 2.81
N ARG A 106 14.47 4.16 3.09
CA ARG A 106 15.28 3.18 2.31
C ARG A 106 16.68 3.71 1.97
N GLU A 107 17.43 4.09 3.00
CA GLU A 107 18.78 4.66 2.90
C GLU A 107 18.90 6.09 2.31
N HIS A 108 17.80 6.71 1.87
CA HIS A 108 17.80 8.06 1.31
C HIS A 108 17.46 9.09 2.39
N HIS A 109 18.35 10.06 2.61
CA HIS A 109 18.10 11.16 3.53
C HIS A 109 17.13 12.17 2.91
N PHE A 110 16.09 12.53 3.65
CA PHE A 110 15.06 13.47 3.24
C PHE A 110 14.88 14.54 4.33
N GLU A 111 15.09 15.80 3.96
CA GLU A 111 14.78 16.95 4.80
C GLU A 111 13.43 17.53 4.37
N TYR A 112 12.63 17.96 5.34
CA TYR A 112 11.32 18.52 5.08
C TYR A 112 11.05 19.77 5.93
N GLU A 113 10.27 20.66 5.34
CA GLU A 113 9.72 21.85 5.96
C GLU A 113 8.31 22.04 5.39
N PHE A 114 7.31 21.67 6.18
CA PHE A 114 5.89 21.76 5.87
C PHE A 114 5.25 22.86 6.72
N THR A 115 4.26 23.54 6.13
CA THR A 115 3.44 24.54 6.79
C THR A 115 2.04 24.00 7.05
N GLU A 116 1.28 24.63 7.97
CA GLU A 116 -0.15 24.33 8.15
C GLU A 116 -0.93 24.46 6.83
N GLU A 117 -0.55 25.42 5.98
CA GLU A 117 -1.17 25.62 4.66
C GLU A 117 -0.92 24.44 3.72
N ASP A 118 0.26 23.80 3.79
CA ASP A 118 0.56 22.59 2.99
C ASP A 118 -0.35 21.43 3.39
N TYR A 119 -0.58 21.23 4.69
CA TYR A 119 -1.51 20.23 5.19
C TYR A 119 -2.94 20.49 4.68
N ILE A 120 -3.44 21.72 4.83
CA ILE A 120 -4.78 22.12 4.38
C ILE A 120 -4.92 21.96 2.85
N ASN A 121 -3.94 22.37 2.07
CA ASN A 121 -3.95 22.25 0.61
C ASN A 121 -3.96 20.79 0.16
N ASN A 122 -3.35 19.90 0.95
CA ASN A 122 -3.40 18.46 0.76
C ASN A 122 -4.56 17.78 1.50
N GLY A 123 -5.54 18.56 1.98
CA GLY A 123 -6.79 18.10 2.58
C GLY A 123 -6.58 17.27 3.85
N ILE A 124 -5.46 17.50 4.54
CA ILE A 124 -5.12 16.89 5.82
C ILE A 124 -5.44 17.92 6.90
N GLU A 125 -6.46 17.65 7.71
CA GLU A 125 -6.83 18.50 8.83
C GLU A 125 -6.13 18.01 10.09
N VAL A 126 -5.10 18.74 10.54
CA VAL A 126 -4.37 18.39 11.76
C VAL A 126 -5.20 18.82 12.98
N GLN A 127 -5.78 17.85 13.70
CA GLN A 127 -6.68 18.11 14.84
C GLN A 127 -6.07 17.75 16.19
N THR A 128 -5.51 16.54 16.32
CA THR A 128 -4.94 16.01 17.57
C THR A 128 -3.54 15.45 17.33
N THR A 129 -2.73 15.41 18.39
CA THR A 129 -1.36 14.85 18.36
C THR A 129 -1.35 13.34 18.20
N GLU A 130 -2.42 12.65 18.63
CA GLU A 130 -2.56 11.18 18.54
C GLU A 130 -2.47 10.68 17.09
N HIS A 131 -3.04 11.41 16.13
CA HIS A 131 -2.98 11.07 14.70
C HIS A 131 -1.83 11.74 13.94
N TYR A 132 -0.87 12.37 14.62
CA TYR A 132 0.31 12.95 13.95
C TYR A 132 1.05 11.97 13.03
N PRO A 133 1.28 10.70 13.41
CA PRO A 133 1.90 9.74 12.50
C PRO A 133 1.14 9.63 11.16
N THR A 134 -0.18 9.53 11.23
CA THR A 134 -1.07 9.39 10.07
C THR A 134 -1.05 10.64 9.19
N TYR A 135 -1.19 11.82 9.80
CA TYR A 135 -1.12 13.09 9.08
C TYR A 135 0.25 13.27 8.41
N PHE A 136 1.31 12.93 9.13
CA PHE A 136 2.68 13.05 8.64
C PHE A 136 2.93 12.09 7.47
N MET A 137 2.50 10.84 7.56
CA MET A 137 2.62 9.88 6.46
C MET A 137 1.85 10.30 5.21
N ARG A 138 0.65 10.85 5.38
CA ARG A 138 -0.16 11.37 4.26
C ARG A 138 0.51 12.58 3.61
N MET A 139 1.13 13.45 4.41
CA MET A 139 1.85 14.63 3.92
C MET A 139 3.17 14.27 3.24
N LEU A 140 3.95 13.36 3.81
CA LEU A 140 5.18 12.84 3.19
C LEU A 140 4.90 12.27 1.79
N ALA A 141 3.82 11.52 1.65
CA ALA A 141 3.44 10.90 0.38
C ALA A 141 2.96 11.91 -0.70
N THR A 142 2.79 13.19 -0.38
CA THR A 142 2.52 14.22 -1.40
C THR A 142 3.78 14.57 -2.20
N ASN A 143 4.96 14.26 -1.66
CA ASN A 143 6.23 14.37 -2.37
C ASN A 143 6.48 13.10 -3.21
N GLU A 144 6.70 13.27 -4.53
CA GLU A 144 6.82 12.14 -5.47
C GLU A 144 8.05 11.26 -5.20
N GLU A 145 9.18 11.85 -4.81
CA GLU A 145 10.41 11.13 -4.48
C GLU A 145 10.20 10.27 -3.23
N VAL A 146 9.66 10.86 -2.17
CA VAL A 146 9.30 10.15 -0.94
C VAL A 146 8.32 9.03 -1.23
N ARG A 147 7.22 9.33 -1.93
CA ARG A 147 6.19 8.34 -2.27
C ARG A 147 6.77 7.14 -3.01
N THR A 148 7.72 7.36 -3.91
CA THR A 148 8.40 6.27 -4.63
C THR A 148 9.21 5.37 -3.70
N LEU A 149 9.87 5.94 -2.69
CA LEU A 149 10.69 5.23 -1.71
C LEU A 149 9.88 4.43 -0.68
N LEU A 150 8.61 4.79 -0.46
CA LEU A 150 7.72 4.03 0.44
C LEU A 150 7.40 2.63 -0.09
N TRP A 151 7.43 2.46 -1.41
CA TRP A 151 7.13 1.18 -2.06
C TRP A 151 8.34 0.24 -2.07
N TRP A 152 8.09 -1.05 -1.92
CA TRP A 152 9.02 -2.07 -2.38
C TRP A 152 9.15 -2.02 -3.89
N SER A 153 10.40 -2.10 -4.32
CA SER A 153 10.80 -2.40 -5.67
C SER A 153 10.37 -3.81 -6.06
N LYS A 154 10.35 -4.05 -7.36
CA LYS A 154 10.14 -5.38 -7.92
C LYS A 154 11.19 -6.36 -7.38
N GLU A 155 12.45 -5.95 -7.30
CA GLU A 155 13.56 -6.79 -6.89
C GLU A 155 13.39 -7.25 -5.44
N GLU A 156 13.02 -6.35 -4.53
CA GLU A 156 12.74 -6.67 -3.12
C GLU A 156 11.59 -7.68 -2.99
N ILE A 157 10.47 -7.45 -3.70
CA ILE A 157 9.33 -8.36 -3.71
C ILE A 157 9.75 -9.76 -4.19
N LEU A 158 10.48 -9.84 -5.30
CA LEU A 158 10.85 -11.13 -5.88
C LEU A 158 11.86 -11.89 -5.01
N GLU A 159 12.82 -11.19 -4.43
CA GLU A 159 13.81 -11.79 -3.52
C GLU A 159 13.15 -12.34 -2.26
N GLU A 160 12.33 -11.51 -1.59
CA GLU A 160 11.69 -11.88 -0.32
C GLU A 160 10.75 -13.09 -0.47
N PHE A 161 9.97 -13.13 -1.55
CA PHE A 161 9.04 -14.24 -1.81
C PHE A 161 9.67 -15.43 -2.55
N GLY A 162 11.00 -15.44 -2.75
CA GLY A 162 11.72 -16.52 -3.41
C GLY A 162 11.27 -16.75 -4.86
N LEU A 163 10.84 -15.69 -5.55
CA LEU A 163 10.27 -15.73 -6.89
C LEU A 163 11.36 -15.58 -7.95
N GLU A 164 12.05 -16.69 -8.25
CA GLU A 164 13.11 -16.70 -9.25
C GLU A 164 12.62 -16.49 -10.69
N GLY A 165 13.50 -16.00 -11.56
CA GLY A 165 13.28 -15.89 -13.00
C GLY A 165 12.89 -14.48 -13.46
N ASN A 166 12.64 -14.34 -14.77
CA ASN A 166 12.37 -13.04 -15.38
C ASN A 166 10.89 -12.68 -15.30
N TRP A 167 10.44 -12.26 -14.11
CA TRP A 167 9.14 -11.63 -13.95
C TRP A 167 9.13 -10.26 -14.62
N GLU A 168 8.08 -9.94 -15.35
CA GLU A 168 7.85 -8.63 -15.97
C GLU A 168 6.76 -7.91 -15.18
N LEU A 169 7.03 -6.66 -14.77
CA LEU A 169 5.99 -5.77 -14.25
C LEU A 169 5.09 -5.36 -15.41
N ALA A 170 3.92 -5.98 -15.50
CA ALA A 170 3.00 -5.79 -16.62
C ALA A 170 2.08 -4.58 -16.42
N TYR A 171 1.77 -4.25 -15.17
CA TYR A 171 0.88 -3.15 -14.82
C TYR A 171 1.09 -2.70 -13.37
N GLU A 172 0.93 -1.40 -13.13
CA GLU A 172 0.94 -0.82 -11.80
C GLU A 172 -0.07 0.34 -11.72
N THR A 173 -0.70 0.51 -10.56
CA THR A 173 -1.59 1.64 -10.28
C THR A 173 -1.73 1.88 -8.77
N GLU A 174 -1.83 3.15 -8.39
CA GLU A 174 -2.28 3.58 -7.05
C GLU A 174 -3.81 3.84 -7.04
N GLU A 175 -4.43 3.86 -8.24
CA GLU A 175 -5.85 4.15 -8.43
C GLU A 175 -6.60 2.93 -8.96
N TRP A 176 -7.53 2.43 -8.15
CA TRP A 176 -8.51 1.41 -8.55
C TRP A 176 -9.76 1.46 -7.66
N LYS A 177 -10.83 0.79 -8.10
CA LYS A 177 -12.00 0.55 -7.26
C LYS A 177 -11.72 -0.66 -6.37
N HIS A 178 -11.30 -0.43 -5.13
CA HIS A 178 -11.25 -1.43 -4.08
C HIS A 178 -12.66 -1.89 -3.68
N VAL A 179 -12.77 -3.12 -3.21
CA VAL A 179 -14.04 -3.72 -2.77
C VAL A 179 -14.53 -3.05 -1.49
N GLU A 180 -15.84 -2.91 -1.34
CA GLU A 180 -16.46 -2.48 -0.07
C GLU A 180 -17.32 -3.66 0.44
N ASP A 181 -18.62 -3.68 0.10
CA ASP A 181 -19.55 -4.73 0.49
C ASP A 181 -19.64 -5.88 -0.54
N GLU A 182 -19.15 -5.65 -1.76
CA GLU A 182 -19.25 -6.62 -2.85
C GLU A 182 -18.15 -7.69 -2.81
N LYS A 183 -18.39 -8.80 -3.52
CA LYS A 183 -17.33 -9.80 -3.71
C LYS A 183 -16.25 -9.28 -4.64
N VAL A 184 -15.02 -9.74 -4.46
CA VAL A 184 -13.92 -9.47 -5.40
C VAL A 184 -14.30 -9.88 -6.83
N SER A 185 -15.03 -10.99 -7.00
CA SER A 185 -15.51 -11.45 -8.31
C SER A 185 -16.61 -10.59 -8.94
N GLU A 186 -17.27 -9.73 -8.17
CA GLU A 186 -18.32 -8.81 -8.61
C GLU A 186 -17.76 -7.43 -8.99
N ASN A 187 -16.55 -7.11 -8.51
CA ASN A 187 -15.88 -5.83 -8.74
C ASN A 187 -15.23 -5.76 -10.14
N GLU A 188 -15.54 -4.69 -10.89
CA GLU A 188 -15.13 -4.51 -12.30
C GLU A 188 -13.60 -4.46 -12.47
N PHE A 189 -12.88 -3.84 -11.53
CA PHE A 189 -11.42 -3.79 -11.57
C PHE A 189 -10.85 -5.20 -11.52
N PHE A 190 -11.23 -6.01 -10.54
CA PHE A 190 -10.70 -7.37 -10.38
C PHE A 190 -11.17 -8.33 -11.49
N GLN A 191 -12.38 -8.15 -12.02
CA GLN A 191 -12.81 -8.85 -13.24
C GLN A 191 -11.90 -8.56 -14.43
N SER A 192 -11.54 -7.28 -14.64
CA SER A 192 -10.66 -6.86 -15.72
C SER A 192 -9.21 -7.32 -15.52
N VAL A 193 -8.71 -7.33 -14.28
CA VAL A 193 -7.39 -7.88 -13.92
C VAL A 193 -7.34 -9.39 -14.22
N ALA A 194 -8.36 -10.15 -13.81
CA ALA A 194 -8.40 -11.59 -14.09
C ALA A 194 -8.49 -11.88 -15.60
N ALA A 195 -9.22 -11.05 -16.36
CA ALA A 195 -9.24 -11.12 -17.82
C ALA A 195 -7.87 -10.76 -18.43
N ALA A 196 -7.17 -9.77 -17.88
CA ALA A 196 -5.84 -9.34 -18.34
C ALA A 196 -4.80 -10.44 -18.13
N ILE A 197 -4.87 -11.18 -17.02
CA ILE A 197 -4.03 -12.36 -16.77
C ILE A 197 -4.29 -13.45 -17.83
N GLU A 198 -5.55 -13.77 -18.10
CA GLU A 198 -5.93 -14.82 -19.05
C GLU A 198 -5.51 -14.46 -20.49
N LYS A 199 -5.67 -13.19 -20.88
CA LYS A 199 -5.32 -12.70 -22.23
C LYS A 199 -3.86 -12.26 -22.36
N LYS A 200 -3.11 -12.19 -21.25
CA LYS A 200 -1.77 -11.59 -21.16
C LYS A 200 -1.74 -10.18 -21.76
N ASP A 201 -2.76 -9.39 -21.44
CA ASP A 201 -2.92 -8.04 -21.95
C ASP A 201 -3.36 -7.07 -20.83
N PRO A 202 -2.43 -6.35 -20.19
CA PRO A 202 -2.75 -5.42 -19.09
C PRO A 202 -3.54 -4.19 -19.57
N ARG A 203 -3.59 -3.91 -20.88
CA ARG A 203 -4.26 -2.72 -21.43
C ARG A 203 -5.78 -2.77 -21.29
N ILE A 204 -6.34 -3.94 -20.98
CA ILE A 204 -7.78 -4.12 -20.78
C ILE A 204 -8.22 -3.87 -19.34
N ILE A 205 -7.30 -3.61 -18.42
CA ILE A 205 -7.61 -3.33 -17.02
C ILE A 205 -8.36 -1.99 -16.94
N VAL A 206 -9.50 -2.00 -16.25
CA VAL A 206 -10.40 -0.86 -16.14
C VAL A 206 -10.08 -0.07 -14.88
N LYS A 207 -9.72 1.22 -15.02
CA LYS A 207 -9.54 2.18 -13.92
C LYS A 207 -10.74 3.14 -13.86
N LYS A 208 -11.88 2.67 -13.34
CA LYS A 208 -13.10 3.49 -13.20
C LYS A 208 -13.47 3.59 -11.72
N ASP A 209 -14.04 4.73 -11.32
CA ASP A 209 -14.60 4.98 -9.98
C ASP A 209 -13.61 4.64 -8.85
N SER A 210 -12.34 5.03 -9.00
CA SER A 210 -11.30 4.77 -8.00
C SER A 210 -11.71 5.28 -6.61
N ASN A 211 -11.56 4.43 -5.59
CA ASN A 211 -11.80 4.79 -4.19
C ASN A 211 -10.55 4.60 -3.31
N THR A 212 -9.38 4.28 -3.87
CA THR A 212 -8.17 3.93 -3.11
C THR A 212 -7.47 5.08 -2.39
N HIS A 213 -7.83 6.33 -2.69
CA HIS A 213 -7.28 7.48 -1.98
C HIS A 213 -7.73 7.47 -0.51
N TRP A 214 -6.80 7.65 0.43
CA TRP A 214 -7.04 7.57 1.89
C TRP A 214 -8.22 8.42 2.39
N ARG A 215 -8.47 9.59 1.76
CA ARG A 215 -9.62 10.45 2.08
C ARG A 215 -10.99 9.74 2.03
N ASN A 216 -11.11 8.65 1.27
CA ASN A 216 -12.34 7.86 1.21
C ASN A 216 -12.52 6.91 2.40
N TRP A 217 -11.47 6.73 3.22
CA TRP A 217 -11.39 5.71 4.27
C TRP A 217 -11.12 6.29 5.67
N VAL A 218 -11.05 7.62 5.81
CA VAL A 218 -10.79 8.31 7.09
C VAL A 218 -11.77 7.97 8.22
N ALA A 219 -12.96 7.48 7.89
CA ALA A 219 -13.93 7.04 8.88
C ALA A 219 -13.52 5.74 9.59
N PHE A 220 -12.48 5.07 9.10
CA PHE A 220 -11.90 3.85 9.65
C PHE A 220 -10.49 4.06 10.22
N ASP A 221 -10.00 5.31 10.25
CA ASP A 221 -8.76 5.61 10.97
C ASP A 221 -8.94 5.27 12.47
N CYS A 222 -7.90 4.75 13.10
CA CYS A 222 -7.89 4.25 14.47
C CYS A 222 -8.02 5.41 15.46
N ASP A 223 -9.04 5.37 16.34
CA ASP A 223 -9.23 6.31 17.45
C ASP A 223 -8.17 6.17 18.57
#